data_AF-A0A662J6W4-F1
#
_entry.id   AF-A0A662J6W4-F1
#
_cell.length_a   1.000
_cell.length_b   1.000
_cell.length_c   1.000
_cell.angle_alpha   90.00
_cell.angle_beta   90.00
_cell.angle_gamma   90.00
#
_symmetry.space_group_name_H-M   'P 1'
#
loop_
_entity.id
_entity.type
_entity.pdbx_description
1 polymer ?
#
loop_
_entity_poly.entity_id
_entity_poly.type
_entity_poly.pdbx_seq_one_letter_code
_entity_poly.pdbx_strand_id
1 'polypeptide(L)'
;IEAWYPGSAWNPDVESLAFCGDWEPYWGRTTYASMGGCYYAARLAVVEALSRERRQAQVLVLREARPGYLMPIGVWIVREAVRRALKTRPATFNTAEEALSYAFSKLKISPVEWFKVSKLLSDLKRQEKLTKYL
;
A
#
# COMPACT_ATOMS: atom_id res chain seq x y z
N ILE A 1 -0.45 0.06 3.21
CA ILE A 1 0.43 0.53 4.31
C ILE A 1 0.35 2.03 4.34
N GLU A 2 0.05 2.59 5.50
CA GLU A 2 0.03 4.02 5.72
C GLU A 2 1.16 4.40 6.69
N ALA A 3 1.83 5.50 6.39
CA ALA A 3 2.79 6.14 7.27
C ALA A 3 2.28 7.53 7.62
N TRP A 4 2.13 7.83 8.91
CA TRP A 4 1.64 9.10 9.43
C TRP A 4 2.79 9.89 10.03
N TYR A 5 3.06 11.06 9.46
CA TYR A 5 4.08 11.96 9.95
C TYR A 5 3.69 12.56 11.33
N PRO A 6 4.69 12.87 12.18
CA PRO A 6 4.46 13.60 13.43
C PRO A 6 3.68 14.90 13.20
N GLY A 7 2.75 15.21 14.10
CA GLY A 7 1.88 16.40 14.01
C GLY A 7 0.76 16.28 12.98
N SER A 8 0.49 15.08 12.47
CA SER A 8 -0.72 14.80 11.69
C SER A 8 -1.87 14.38 12.61
N ALA A 9 -3.12 14.48 12.13
CA ALA A 9 -4.31 14.12 12.93
C ALA A 9 -4.30 12.67 13.47
N TRP A 10 -3.49 11.78 12.87
CA TRP A 10 -3.39 10.36 13.22
C TRP A 10 -2.05 9.99 13.87
N ASN A 11 -1.19 10.98 14.11
CA ASN A 11 0.05 10.85 14.88
C ASN A 11 0.32 12.18 15.62
N PRO A 12 -0.41 12.43 16.72
CA PRO A 12 -0.27 13.65 17.52
C PRO A 12 1.07 13.71 18.27
N ASP A 13 1.73 12.56 18.46
CA ASP A 13 3.06 12.49 19.05
C ASP A 13 4.13 13.01 18.07
N VAL A 14 5.06 13.79 18.60
CA VAL A 14 5.93 14.69 17.82
C VAL A 14 7.26 14.02 17.43
N GLU A 15 7.59 12.86 17.99
CA GLU A 15 8.95 12.32 17.92
C GLU A 15 9.17 11.21 16.87
N SER A 16 8.16 10.48 16.42
CA SER A 16 8.38 9.34 15.52
C SER A 16 7.28 9.12 14.47
N LEU A 17 7.66 8.55 13.33
CA LEU A 17 6.72 8.14 12.27
C LEU A 17 5.88 6.95 12.74
N ALA A 18 4.57 7.09 12.73
CA ALA A 18 3.66 5.98 13.00
C ALA A 18 3.37 5.22 11.69
N PHE A 19 3.55 3.90 11.71
CA PHE A 19 3.22 3.03 10.59
C PHE A 19 2.06 2.12 10.94
N CYS A 20 1.14 1.96 10.00
CA CYS A 20 0.12 0.93 10.04
C CYS A 20 0.13 0.16 8.72
N GLY A 21 0.14 -1.17 8.81
CA GLY A 21 0.15 -2.05 7.66
C GLY A 21 -0.73 -3.25 7.91
N ASP A 22 -1.67 -3.48 7.00
CA ASP A 22 -2.44 -4.72 6.91
C ASP A 22 -2.19 -5.38 5.55
N TRP A 23 -2.38 -6.69 5.51
CA TRP A 23 -2.22 -7.52 4.33
C TRP A 23 -3.28 -8.63 4.33
N GLU A 24 -3.53 -9.24 3.17
CA GLU A 24 -4.30 -10.46 3.03
C GLU A 24 -3.58 -11.44 2.09
N PRO A 25 -3.64 -12.76 2.36
CA PRO A 25 -3.15 -13.77 1.43
C PRO A 25 -4.14 -13.99 0.28
N TYR A 26 -3.77 -14.85 -0.66
CA TYR A 26 -4.64 -15.28 -1.78
C TYR A 26 -6.04 -15.73 -1.33
N TRP A 27 -6.12 -16.47 -0.22
CA TRP A 27 -7.37 -17.01 0.33
C TRP A 27 -8.25 -15.96 1.03
N GLY A 28 -7.81 -14.70 1.04
CA GLY A 28 -8.48 -13.61 1.74
C GLY A 28 -8.23 -13.61 3.24
N ARG A 29 -9.00 -12.76 3.95
CA ARG A 29 -8.88 -12.51 5.38
C ARG A 29 -10.19 -12.82 6.09
N THR A 30 -10.10 -13.44 7.27
CA THR A 30 -11.26 -13.77 8.12
C THR A 30 -11.43 -12.84 9.33
N THR A 31 -10.38 -12.12 9.71
CA THR A 31 -10.36 -11.18 10.83
C THR A 31 -10.52 -9.73 10.37
N TYR A 32 -10.95 -8.84 11.26
CA TYR A 32 -11.06 -7.42 10.93
C TYR A 32 -9.69 -6.75 10.78
N ALA A 33 -9.53 -5.81 9.83
CA ALA A 33 -8.30 -5.07 9.58
C ALA A 33 -7.94 -4.12 10.73
N SER A 34 -6.69 -4.14 11.19
CA SER A 34 -6.19 -3.27 12.26
C SER A 34 -6.21 -1.78 11.86
N MET A 35 -5.96 -1.50 10.58
CA MET A 35 -6.05 -0.18 9.96
C MET A 35 -7.51 0.30 9.77
N GLY A 36 -8.48 -0.61 9.90
CA GLY A 36 -9.90 -0.31 9.73
C GLY A 36 -10.26 0.17 8.33
N GLY A 37 -11.02 1.27 8.25
CA GLY A 37 -11.70 1.70 7.03
C GLY A 37 -10.80 1.99 5.82
N CYS A 38 -9.59 2.52 6.04
CA CYS A 38 -8.67 2.83 4.95
C CYS A 38 -8.22 1.57 4.20
N TYR A 39 -8.03 0.46 4.91
CA TYR A 39 -7.67 -0.82 4.29
C TYR A 39 -8.79 -1.30 3.36
N TYR A 40 -10.03 -1.33 3.84
CA TYR A 40 -11.17 -1.79 3.04
C TYR A 40 -11.47 -0.85 1.86
N ALA A 41 -11.28 0.45 2.03
CA ALA A 41 -11.40 1.43 0.95
C ALA A 41 -10.39 1.16 -0.18
N ALA A 42 -9.13 0.93 0.15
CA ALA A 42 -8.09 0.58 -0.83
C ALA A 42 -8.38 -0.77 -1.49
N ARG A 43 -8.72 -1.79 -0.69
CA ARG A 43 -9.05 -3.14 -1.16
C ARG A 43 -10.20 -3.15 -2.16
N LEU A 44 -11.29 -2.45 -1.84
CA LEU A 44 -12.45 -2.35 -2.73
C LEU A 44 -12.05 -1.74 -4.08
N ALA A 45 -11.36 -0.60 -4.07
CA ALA A 45 -10.93 0.09 -5.28
C ALA A 45 -10.02 -0.79 -6.17
N VAL A 46 -9.13 -1.56 -5.56
CA VAL A 46 -8.23 -2.49 -6.27
C VAL A 46 -9.01 -3.66 -6.87
N VAL A 47 -9.88 -4.31 -6.09
CA VAL A 47 -10.64 -5.48 -6.56
C VAL A 47 -11.62 -5.10 -7.67
N GLU A 48 -12.24 -3.92 -7.60
CA GLU A 48 -13.07 -3.38 -8.68
C GLU A 48 -12.28 -3.28 -10.00
N ALA A 49 -11.05 -2.75 -9.95
CA ALA A 49 -10.21 -2.60 -11.13
C ALA A 49 -9.77 -3.96 -11.70
N LEU A 50 -9.28 -4.87 -10.83
CA LEU A 50 -8.84 -6.21 -11.24
C LEU A 50 -9.98 -7.05 -11.79
N SER A 51 -11.19 -6.94 -11.21
CA SER A 51 -12.40 -7.62 -11.70
C SER A 51 -12.77 -7.13 -13.09
N ARG A 52 -12.75 -5.80 -13.32
CA ARG A 52 -13.00 -5.20 -14.64
C ARG A 52 -11.96 -5.63 -15.69
N GLU A 53 -10.70 -5.73 -15.29
CA GLU A 53 -9.61 -6.21 -16.16
C GLU A 53 -9.61 -7.74 -16.34
N ARG A 54 -10.39 -8.47 -15.54
CA ARG A 54 -10.39 -9.94 -15.45
C ARG A 54 -8.99 -10.50 -15.15
N ARG A 55 -8.27 -9.84 -14.24
CA ARG A 55 -6.91 -10.21 -13.84
C ARG A 55 -6.83 -10.53 -12.35
N GLN A 56 -5.85 -11.35 -12.01
CA GLN A 56 -5.43 -11.57 -10.64
C GLN A 56 -4.00 -11.08 -10.46
N ALA A 57 -3.74 -10.36 -9.37
CA ALA A 57 -2.43 -9.80 -9.08
C ALA A 57 -2.19 -9.67 -7.58
N GLN A 58 -0.92 -9.69 -7.19
CA GLN A 58 -0.51 -9.14 -5.90
C GLN A 58 -0.48 -7.61 -6.01
N VAL A 59 -1.01 -6.92 -5.00
CA VAL A 59 -1.12 -5.46 -5.01
C VAL A 59 -0.55 -4.89 -3.71
N LEU A 60 0.28 -3.86 -3.85
CA LEU A 60 0.86 -3.11 -2.74
C LEU A 60 0.44 -1.64 -2.84
N VAL A 61 -0.20 -1.14 -1.78
CA VAL A 61 -0.58 0.28 -1.66
C VAL A 61 0.28 0.93 -0.59
N LEU A 62 1.07 1.94 -0.98
CA LEU A 62 1.93 2.73 -0.11
C LEU A 62 1.39 4.16 -0.03
N ARG A 63 1.20 4.70 1.17
CA ARG A 63 0.67 6.04 1.37
C ARG A 63 1.39 6.77 2.50
N GLU A 64 1.85 7.99 2.22
CA GLU A 64 2.37 8.92 3.22
C GLU A 64 1.34 10.01 3.53
N ALA A 65 0.93 10.10 4.79
CA ALA A 65 0.14 11.22 5.30
C ALA A 65 1.10 12.26 5.89
N ARG A 66 1.33 13.33 5.13
CA ARG A 66 2.26 14.41 5.50
C ARG A 66 1.65 15.41 6.50
N PRO A 67 2.49 16.18 7.23
CA PRO A 67 2.00 17.28 8.06
C PRO A 67 1.20 18.27 7.21
N GLY A 68 0.09 18.78 7.74
CA GLY A 68 -0.88 19.62 7.02
C GLY A 68 -2.15 18.87 6.56
N TYR A 69 -2.16 17.54 6.66
CA TYR A 69 -3.39 16.76 6.48
C TYR A 69 -4.24 16.79 7.76
N LEU A 70 -5.05 17.84 7.89
CA LEU A 70 -5.88 18.13 9.07
C LEU A 70 -7.29 17.53 9.02
N MET A 71 -7.77 17.09 7.85
CA MET A 71 -9.14 16.61 7.68
C MET A 71 -9.29 15.09 7.89
N PRO A 72 -10.25 14.63 8.72
CA PRO A 72 -10.49 13.21 8.99
C PRO A 72 -11.27 12.49 7.86
N ILE A 73 -10.91 12.73 6.60
CA ILE A 73 -11.58 12.18 5.39
C ILE A 73 -10.75 10.99 4.82
N GLY A 74 -9.99 10.30 5.69
CA GLY A 74 -9.00 9.29 5.28
C GLY A 74 -9.57 8.20 4.38
N VAL A 75 -10.70 7.59 4.78
CA VAL A 75 -11.33 6.48 4.05
C VAL A 75 -11.73 6.88 2.63
N TRP A 76 -12.41 8.02 2.47
CA TRP A 76 -12.86 8.49 1.17
C TRP A 76 -11.67 8.90 0.29
N ILE A 77 -10.69 9.62 0.84
CA ILE A 77 -9.49 10.03 0.09
C ILE A 77 -8.71 8.83 -0.41
N VAL A 78 -8.53 7.79 0.42
CA VAL A 78 -7.84 6.56 0.00
C VAL A 78 -8.60 5.90 -1.15
N ARG A 79 -9.93 5.75 -1.03
CA ARG A 79 -10.75 5.14 -2.09
C ARG A 79 -10.63 5.88 -3.41
N GLU A 80 -10.80 7.20 -3.40
CA GLU A 80 -10.78 8.00 -4.63
C GLU A 80 -9.37 8.14 -5.21
N ALA A 81 -8.34 8.26 -4.38
CA ALA A 81 -6.96 8.31 -4.84
C ALA A 81 -6.54 6.99 -5.53
N VAL A 82 -6.87 5.84 -4.93
CA VAL A 82 -6.55 4.53 -5.49
C VAL A 82 -7.33 4.29 -6.80
N ARG A 83 -8.63 4.61 -6.83
CA ARG A 83 -9.42 4.53 -8.08
C ARG A 83 -8.85 5.41 -9.19
N ARG A 84 -8.43 6.62 -8.86
CA ARG A 84 -7.80 7.53 -9.82
C ARG A 84 -6.49 6.93 -10.34
N ALA A 85 -5.63 6.43 -9.46
CA ALA A 85 -4.37 5.81 -9.84
C ALA A 85 -4.56 4.61 -10.79
N LEU A 86 -5.57 3.76 -10.53
CA LEU A 86 -5.90 2.59 -11.37
C LEU A 86 -6.60 2.94 -12.70
N LYS A 87 -7.07 4.18 -12.87
CA LYS A 87 -7.64 4.68 -14.14
C LYS A 87 -6.61 5.42 -15.00
N THR A 88 -5.54 5.92 -14.39
CA THR A 88 -4.46 6.61 -15.11
C THR A 88 -3.49 5.62 -15.75
N ARG A 89 -2.79 6.05 -16.80
CA ARG A 89 -1.76 5.24 -17.47
C ARG A 89 -0.65 4.88 -16.46
N PRO A 90 -0.41 3.59 -16.17
CA PRO A 90 0.62 3.19 -15.22
C PRO A 90 2.01 3.25 -15.84
N ALA A 91 3.02 3.37 -14.99
CA ALA A 91 4.39 3.02 -15.35
C ALA A 91 4.55 1.49 -15.29
N THR A 92 5.20 0.92 -16.31
CA THR A 92 5.43 -0.53 -16.42
C THR A 92 6.91 -0.84 -16.32
N PHE A 93 7.25 -1.92 -15.64
CA PHE A 93 8.62 -2.34 -15.36
C PHE A 93 8.76 -3.84 -15.64
N ASN A 94 9.99 -4.28 -15.90
CA ASN A 94 10.27 -5.68 -16.18
C ASN A 94 10.49 -6.49 -14.89
N THR A 95 10.99 -5.83 -13.84
CA THR A 95 11.31 -6.46 -12.56
C THR A 95 10.57 -5.79 -11.40
N ALA A 96 10.41 -6.55 -10.32
CA ALA A 96 9.80 -6.03 -9.09
C ALA A 96 10.70 -4.97 -8.44
N GLU A 97 12.01 -5.15 -8.54
CA GLU A 97 13.04 -4.25 -8.05
C GLU A 97 12.95 -2.87 -8.73
N GLU A 98 12.81 -2.84 -10.06
CA GLU A 98 12.60 -1.60 -10.82
C GLU A 98 11.32 -0.88 -10.37
N ALA A 99 10.21 -1.63 -10.25
CA ALA A 99 8.93 -1.07 -9.83
C ALA A 99 8.99 -0.50 -8.41
N LEU A 100 9.63 -1.21 -7.47
CA LEU A 100 9.82 -0.75 -6.11
C LEU A 100 10.74 0.46 -6.03
N SER A 101 11.87 0.46 -6.75
CA SER A 101 12.80 1.59 -6.80
C SER A 101 12.09 2.85 -7.31
N TYR A 102 11.29 2.72 -8.37
CA TYR A 102 10.47 3.81 -8.87
C TYR A 102 9.43 4.28 -7.84
N ALA A 103 8.69 3.36 -7.21
CA ALA A 103 7.68 3.70 -6.20
C ALA A 103 8.31 4.45 -5.01
N PHE A 104 9.42 3.95 -4.47
CA PHE A 104 10.12 4.58 -3.36
C PHE A 104 10.76 5.92 -3.72
N SER A 105 11.14 6.16 -4.99
CA SER A 105 11.60 7.48 -5.45
C SER A 105 10.54 8.58 -5.31
N LYS A 106 9.26 8.22 -5.19
CA LYS A 106 8.13 9.15 -5.01
C LYS A 106 7.75 9.36 -3.54
N LEU A 107 8.32 8.56 -2.65
CA LEU A 107 8.10 8.59 -1.21
C LEU A 107 9.26 9.34 -0.54
N LYS A 108 8.99 10.03 0.57
CA LYS A 108 10.05 10.72 1.33
C LYS A 108 10.62 9.85 2.45
N ILE A 109 9.84 8.90 2.94
CA ILE A 109 10.25 7.96 3.98
C ILE A 109 11.17 6.92 3.36
N SER A 110 12.28 6.64 4.05
CA SER A 110 13.25 5.62 3.64
C SER A 110 12.57 4.27 3.39
N PRO A 111 12.89 3.56 2.29
CA PRO A 111 12.37 2.23 1.99
C PRO A 111 12.49 1.25 3.17
N VAL A 112 13.59 1.37 3.93
CA VAL A 112 13.91 0.51 5.08
C VAL A 112 12.76 0.46 6.08
N GLU A 113 12.11 1.59 6.36
CA GLU A 113 11.01 1.64 7.32
C GLU A 113 9.77 0.89 6.81
N TRP A 114 9.49 0.95 5.50
CA TRP A 114 8.40 0.19 4.90
C TRP A 114 8.63 -1.32 4.95
N PHE A 115 9.87 -1.76 4.75
CA PHE A 115 10.24 -3.18 4.82
C PHE A 115 10.11 -3.76 6.23
N LYS A 116 10.31 -2.95 7.29
CA LYS A 116 10.12 -3.40 8.68
C LYS A 116 8.66 -3.76 9.00
N VAL A 117 7.71 -3.11 8.34
CA VAL A 117 6.26 -3.23 8.64
C VAL A 117 5.54 -4.11 7.63
N SER A 118 6.00 -4.14 6.38
CA SER A 118 5.32 -4.82 5.29
C SER A 118 5.64 -6.30 5.21
N LYS A 119 4.63 -7.14 5.48
CA LYS A 119 4.73 -8.56 5.16
C LYS A 119 4.81 -8.81 3.66
N LEU A 120 4.01 -8.12 2.85
CA LEU A 120 4.01 -8.29 1.39
C LEU A 120 5.36 -7.96 0.73
N LEU A 121 6.07 -6.92 1.22
CA LEU A 121 7.41 -6.61 0.71
C LEU A 121 8.44 -7.66 1.14
N SER A 122 8.30 -8.18 2.36
CA SER A 122 9.15 -9.27 2.86
C SER A 122 8.93 -10.55 2.05
N ASP A 123 7.67 -10.87 1.74
CA ASP A 123 7.28 -12.02 0.93
C ASP A 123 7.78 -11.85 -0.51
N LEU A 124 7.63 -10.66 -1.11
CA LEU A 124 8.12 -10.40 -2.47
C LEU A 124 9.63 -10.62 -2.62
N LYS A 125 10.42 -10.33 -1.58
CA LYS A 125 11.88 -10.56 -1.57
C LYS A 125 12.25 -12.03 -1.40
N ARG A 126 11.41 -12.83 -0.75
CA ARG A 126 11.69 -14.23 -0.39
C ARG A 126 11.03 -15.24 -1.31
N GLN A 127 9.91 -14.87 -1.93
CA GLN A 127 9.08 -15.78 -2.70
C GLN A 127 9.64 -15.96 -4.10
N GLU A 128 10.15 -17.17 -4.37
CA GLU A 128 10.59 -17.55 -5.71
C GLU A 128 9.40 -18.03 -6.55
N LYS A 129 9.44 -17.77 -7.86
CA LYS A 129 8.44 -18.30 -8.78
C LYS A 129 8.73 -19.77 -9.06
N LEU A 130 7.68 -20.60 -9.11
CA LEU A 130 7.80 -22.01 -9.50
C LEU A 130 8.52 -22.20 -10.83
N THR A 131 8.36 -21.24 -11.76
CA THR A 131 9.04 -21.22 -13.06
C THR A 131 10.56 -21.16 -12.99
N LYS A 132 11.16 -20.86 -11.83
CA LYS A 132 12.61 -20.93 -11.65
C LYS A 132 13.13 -22.37 -11.58
N TYR A 133 12.26 -23.32 -11.21
CA TYR A 133 12.61 -24.73 -10.99
C TYR A 133 12.02 -25.66 -12.05
N LEU A 134 11.38 -25.10 -13.09
CA LEU A 134 10.94 -25.80 -14.29
C LEU A 134 12.00 -25.66 -15.37
#